data_AF-A0A9P1DID9-F1
#
_entry.id   AF-A0A9P1DID9-F1
#
_cell.length_a   1.000
_cell.length_b   1.000
_cell.length_c   1.000
_cell.angle_alpha   90.00
_cell.angle_beta   90.00
_cell.angle_gamma   90.00
#
_symmetry.space_group_name_H-M   'P 1'
#
loop_
_entity.id
_entity.type
_entity.pdbx_description
1 polymer ?
#
loop_
_entity_poly.entity_id
_entity_poly.type
_entity_poly.pdbx_seq_one_letter_code
_entity_poly.pdbx_strand_id
1 'polypeptide(L)'
;MLQQTYWLALHVWLVHSKQHMIQENEGLFGSAICALITRRVFEWSWLIVRLWLKQEDVPAMSIGTELEHFMEYVFGFCAALDEAFLQEAPEGSAKAVRVQDNELKEGQVGLVPCVKEVLWTNVFFGACARDHQHLEELAVYLIRQRIALEALPRTAFLTGRMTWADFPLKGQ
;
A
#
# COMPACT_ATOMS: atom_id res chain seq x y z
N MET A 1 4.17 -17.17 5.22
CA MET A 1 3.68 -16.12 6.14
C MET A 1 4.18 -14.71 5.77
N LEU A 2 5.49 -14.46 5.64
CA LEU A 2 6.04 -13.12 5.34
C LEU A 2 5.45 -12.44 4.07
N GLN A 3 5.26 -13.18 2.99
CA GLN A 3 4.62 -12.65 1.78
C GLN A 3 3.14 -12.29 2.00
N GLN A 4 2.42 -13.04 2.84
CA GLN A 4 1.02 -12.78 3.16
C GLN A 4 0.87 -11.55 4.06
N THR A 5 1.82 -11.32 4.98
CA THR A 5 1.83 -10.12 5.82
C THR A 5 2.13 -8.86 5.02
N TYR A 6 3.07 -8.90 4.07
CA TYR A 6 3.31 -7.78 3.16
C TYR A 6 2.16 -7.54 2.19
N TRP A 7 1.55 -8.61 1.67
CA TRP A 7 0.34 -8.49 0.85
C TRP A 7 -0.81 -7.83 1.61
N LEU A 8 -1.05 -8.25 2.86
CA LEU A 8 -2.04 -7.62 3.74
C LEU A 8 -1.70 -6.14 4.00
N ALA A 9 -0.45 -5.84 4.33
CA ALA A 9 0.01 -4.47 4.57
C ALA A 9 -0.21 -3.56 3.36
N LEU A 10 0.08 -4.03 2.15
CA LEU A 10 -0.17 -3.30 0.90
C LEU A 10 -1.66 -2.97 0.70
N HIS A 11 -2.55 -3.92 0.96
CA HIS A 11 -4.00 -3.69 0.81
C HIS A 11 -4.55 -2.75 1.89
N VAL A 12 -4.04 -2.85 3.11
CA VAL A 12 -4.35 -1.91 4.19
C VAL A 12 -3.88 -0.51 3.82
N TRP A 13 -2.67 -0.39 3.27
CA TRP A 13 -2.15 0.89 2.77
C TRP A 13 -3.01 1.46 1.63
N LEU A 14 -3.48 0.65 0.69
CA LEU A 14 -4.39 1.11 -0.37
C LEU A 14 -5.69 1.71 0.18
N VAL A 15 -6.27 1.09 1.21
CA VAL A 15 -7.44 1.61 1.92
C VAL A 15 -7.11 2.92 2.63
N HIS A 16 -5.98 2.97 3.36
CA HIS A 16 -5.47 4.17 4.01
C HIS A 16 -5.26 5.33 3.02
N SER A 17 -4.63 5.07 1.89
CA SER A 17 -4.35 6.06 0.85
C SER A 17 -5.63 6.68 0.30
N LYS A 18 -6.66 5.86 0.02
CA LYS A 18 -7.98 6.36 -0.41
C LYS A 18 -8.67 7.18 0.68
N GLN A 19 -8.50 6.80 1.95
CA GLN A 19 -9.09 7.56 3.06
C GLN A 19 -8.48 8.95 3.17
N HIS A 20 -7.16 9.09 3.06
CA HIS A 20 -6.49 10.39 3.05
C HIS A 20 -7.04 11.31 1.95
N MET A 21 -7.24 10.80 0.74
CA MET A 21 -7.83 11.57 -0.37
C MET A 21 -9.26 12.05 -0.08
N ILE A 22 -10.04 11.24 0.64
CA ILE A 22 -11.39 11.64 1.07
C ILE A 22 -11.30 12.71 2.16
N GLN A 23 -10.38 12.56 3.12
CA GLN A 23 -10.21 13.48 4.24
C GLN A 23 -9.87 14.90 3.81
N GLU A 24 -9.03 15.08 2.79
CA GLU A 24 -8.63 16.41 2.28
C GLU A 24 -9.82 17.25 1.80
N ASN A 25 -10.90 16.60 1.38
CA ASN A 25 -12.09 17.24 0.81
C ASN A 25 -13.27 17.34 1.81
N GLU A 26 -13.07 16.97 3.07
CA GLU A 26 -14.12 16.80 4.06
C GLU A 26 -13.99 17.76 5.25
N GLY A 27 -15.13 18.06 5.89
CA GLY A 27 -15.15 18.76 7.17
C GLY A 27 -14.61 17.89 8.31
N LEU A 28 -14.43 18.51 9.48
CA LEU A 28 -13.88 17.88 10.69
C LEU A 28 -14.50 16.50 11.01
N PHE A 29 -15.81 16.36 10.87
CA PHE A 29 -16.53 15.12 11.14
C PHE A 29 -16.22 14.00 10.14
N GLY A 30 -16.18 14.32 8.84
CA GLY A 30 -15.83 13.35 7.80
C GLY A 30 -14.39 12.87 7.97
N SER A 31 -13.48 13.78 8.34
CA SER A 31 -12.10 13.44 8.65
C SER A 31 -11.96 12.49 9.83
N ALA A 32 -12.70 12.74 10.92
CA ALA A 32 -12.72 11.88 12.10
C ALA A 32 -13.23 10.46 11.81
N ILE A 33 -14.28 10.31 10.99
CA ILE A 33 -14.80 9.00 10.57
C ILE A 33 -13.73 8.23 9.78
N CYS A 34 -13.07 8.89 8.82
CA CYS A 34 -12.03 8.25 8.02
C CYS A 34 -10.90 7.76 8.92
N ALA A 35 -10.40 8.60 9.84
CA ALA A 35 -9.36 8.23 10.78
C ALA A 35 -9.76 7.04 11.67
N LEU A 36 -11.03 7.00 12.12
CA LEU A 36 -11.55 5.88 12.91
C LEU A 36 -11.57 4.57 12.12
N ILE A 37 -12.02 4.61 10.86
CA ILE A 37 -12.03 3.43 9.98
C ILE A 37 -10.59 2.98 9.71
N THR A 38 -9.68 3.90 9.38
CA THR A 38 -8.24 3.62 9.17
C THR A 38 -7.65 2.89 10.37
N ARG A 39 -7.83 3.46 11.57
CA ARG A 39 -7.37 2.87 12.82
C ARG A 39 -7.92 1.46 12.99
N ARG A 40 -9.21 1.26 12.71
CA ARG A 40 -9.85 -0.05 12.88
C ARG A 40 -9.32 -1.10 11.91
N VAL A 41 -9.05 -0.71 10.67
CA VAL A 41 -8.47 -1.59 9.65
C VAL A 41 -7.06 -2.04 10.07
N PHE A 42 -6.21 -1.13 10.55
CA PHE A 42 -4.90 -1.47 11.08
C PHE A 42 -4.98 -2.35 12.33
N GLU A 43 -5.86 -2.03 13.29
CA GLU A 43 -6.08 -2.88 14.47
C GLU A 43 -6.45 -4.32 14.08
N TRP A 44 -7.32 -4.49 13.08
CA TRP A 44 -7.69 -5.81 12.58
C TRP A 44 -6.56 -6.50 11.84
N SER A 45 -5.75 -5.79 11.04
CA SER A 45 -4.60 -6.40 10.39
C SER A 45 -3.58 -6.91 11.41
N TRP A 46 -3.33 -6.17 12.49
CA TRP A 46 -2.43 -6.60 13.57
C TRP A 46 -2.95 -7.81 14.34
N LEU A 47 -4.26 -7.89 14.56
CA LEU A 47 -4.85 -9.09 15.15
C LEU A 47 -4.67 -10.32 14.26
N ILE A 48 -4.84 -10.18 12.94
CA ILE A 48 -4.61 -11.26 11.97
C ILE A 48 -3.13 -11.69 11.99
N VAL A 49 -2.19 -10.75 11.91
CA VAL A 49 -0.75 -11.04 11.96
C VAL A 49 -0.38 -11.74 13.27
N ARG A 50 -0.92 -11.28 14.41
CA ARG A 50 -0.72 -11.92 15.71
C ARG A 50 -1.22 -13.37 15.74
N LEU A 51 -2.34 -13.66 15.07
CA LEU A 51 -2.85 -15.03 14.93
C LEU A 51 -1.92 -15.88 14.07
N TRP A 52 -1.38 -15.35 12.99
CA TRP A 52 -0.40 -16.04 12.16
C TRP A 52 0.91 -16.32 12.91
N LEU A 53 1.42 -15.36 13.69
CA LEU A 53 2.61 -15.58 14.55
C LEU A 53 2.39 -16.71 15.56
N LYS A 54 1.19 -16.82 16.14
CA LYS A 54 0.84 -17.94 17.03
C LYS A 54 0.78 -19.29 16.31
N GLN A 55 0.39 -19.31 15.04
CA GLN A 55 0.34 -20.54 14.24
C GLN A 55 1.73 -21.04 13.86
N GLU A 56 2.71 -20.13 13.71
CA GLU A 56 4.11 -20.43 13.38
C GLU A 56 4.96 -20.75 14.62
N ASP A 57 4.32 -21.08 15.75
CA ASP A 57 4.98 -21.46 17.02
C ASP A 57 5.97 -20.40 17.56
N VAL A 58 5.74 -19.12 17.25
CA VAL A 58 6.52 -18.03 17.84
C VAL A 58 6.25 -17.99 19.34
N PRO A 59 7.29 -17.95 20.20
CA PRO A 59 7.12 -17.95 21.65
C PRO A 59 6.20 -16.83 22.12
N ALA A 60 5.20 -17.16 22.95
CA ALA A 60 4.20 -16.18 23.40
C ALA A 60 4.80 -14.94 24.07
N MET A 61 5.98 -15.07 24.70
CA MET A 61 6.71 -13.98 25.34
C MET A 61 7.38 -13.03 24.34
N SER A 62 7.68 -13.47 23.11
CA SER A 62 8.28 -12.62 22.07
C SER A 62 7.26 -12.04 21.09
N ILE A 63 6.06 -12.64 20.95
CA ILE A 63 5.03 -12.18 19.99
C ILE A 63 4.73 -10.68 20.11
N GLY A 64 4.70 -10.13 21.33
CA GLY A 64 4.45 -8.71 21.54
C GLY A 64 5.50 -7.83 20.86
N THR A 65 6.77 -8.06 21.20
CA THR A 65 7.92 -7.33 20.65
C THR A 65 8.11 -7.55 19.15
N GLU A 66 7.94 -8.79 18.67
CA GLU A 66 7.99 -9.09 17.23
C GLU A 66 6.90 -8.36 16.45
N LEU A 67 5.69 -8.29 17.01
CA LEU A 67 4.59 -7.55 16.40
C LEU A 67 4.85 -6.04 16.41
N GLU A 68 5.41 -5.48 17.49
CA GLU A 68 5.79 -4.07 17.57
C GLU A 68 6.83 -3.70 16.51
N HIS A 69 7.92 -4.46 16.39
CA HIS A 69 8.92 -4.25 15.34
C HIS A 69 8.32 -4.37 13.94
N PHE A 70 7.43 -5.35 13.73
CA PHE A 70 6.75 -5.51 12.44
C PHE A 70 5.81 -4.32 12.15
N MET A 71 5.10 -3.81 13.15
CA MET A 71 4.26 -2.63 13.01
C MET A 71 5.09 -1.40 12.61
N GLU A 72 6.19 -1.13 13.31
CA GLU A 72 7.12 -0.04 12.98
C GLU A 72 7.63 -0.14 11.55
N TYR A 73 8.03 -1.34 11.13
CA TYR A 73 8.44 -1.61 9.76
C TYR A 73 7.34 -1.29 8.74
N VAL A 74 6.12 -1.80 8.95
CA VAL A 74 5.00 -1.56 8.04
C VAL A 74 4.65 -0.08 7.97
N PHE A 75 4.72 0.66 9.09
CA PHE A 75 4.50 2.10 9.06
C PHE A 75 5.56 2.84 8.24
N GLY A 76 6.84 2.48 8.38
CA GLY A 76 7.91 3.04 7.56
C GLY A 76 7.71 2.74 6.07
N PHE A 77 7.29 1.52 5.75
CA PHE A 77 6.96 1.13 4.38
C PHE A 77 5.77 1.91 3.80
N CYS A 78 4.69 2.07 4.55
CA CYS A 78 3.54 2.89 4.15
C CYS A 78 3.94 4.35 3.90
N ALA A 79 4.77 4.93 4.77
CA ALA A 79 5.26 6.30 4.62
C ALA A 79 6.10 6.47 3.34
N ALA A 80 6.96 5.51 3.02
CA ALA A 80 7.75 5.52 1.80
C ALA A 80 6.87 5.44 0.53
N LEU A 81 5.78 4.67 0.58
CA LEU A 81 4.80 4.66 -0.51
C LEU A 81 4.06 6.00 -0.63
N ASP A 82 3.59 6.57 0.48
CA ASP A 82 2.91 7.86 0.47
C ASP A 82 3.81 8.97 -0.11
N GLU A 83 5.09 8.99 0.27
CA GLU A 83 6.08 9.93 -0.28
C GLU A 83 6.27 9.75 -1.79
N ALA A 84 6.44 8.52 -2.27
CA ALA A 84 6.60 8.23 -3.69
C ALA A 84 5.40 8.72 -4.52
N PHE A 85 4.18 8.51 -4.03
CA PHE A 85 2.97 8.97 -4.73
C PHE A 85 2.75 10.48 -4.60
N LEU A 86 3.16 11.11 -3.51
CA LEU A 86 3.04 12.57 -3.35
C LEU A 86 4.02 13.33 -4.27
N GLN A 87 5.23 12.79 -4.45
CA GLN A 87 6.25 13.40 -5.32
C GLN A 87 5.96 13.18 -6.81
N GLU A 88 5.58 11.96 -7.19
CA GLU A 88 5.43 11.58 -8.60
C GLU A 88 3.99 11.71 -9.13
N ALA A 89 2.99 11.78 -8.25
CA ALA A 89 1.58 11.89 -8.64
C ALA A 89 0.79 13.01 -7.93
N PRO A 90 1.28 14.27 -7.92
CA PRO A 90 0.62 15.38 -7.23
C PRO A 90 -0.77 15.70 -7.80
N GLU A 91 -1.01 15.39 -9.07
CA GLU A 91 -2.29 15.62 -9.76
C GLU A 91 -3.11 14.33 -9.94
N GLY A 92 -2.73 13.26 -9.23
CA GLY A 92 -3.40 11.95 -9.24
C GLY A 92 -2.64 10.87 -10.01
N SER A 93 -2.79 9.61 -9.57
CA SER A 93 -2.03 8.47 -10.08
C SER A 93 -2.28 8.22 -11.57
N ALA A 94 -3.53 8.40 -12.02
CA ALA A 94 -3.91 8.16 -13.41
C ALA A 94 -3.24 9.14 -14.38
N LYS A 95 -3.00 10.38 -13.94
CA LYS A 95 -2.30 11.39 -14.73
C LYS A 95 -0.81 11.09 -14.75
N ALA A 96 -0.22 10.80 -13.59
CA ALA A 96 1.20 10.46 -13.46
C ALA A 96 1.65 9.30 -14.36
N VAL A 97 0.83 8.25 -14.49
CA VAL A 97 1.14 7.10 -15.36
C VAL A 97 1.10 7.44 -16.85
N ARG A 98 0.37 8.51 -17.24
CA ARG A 98 0.26 8.93 -18.65
C ARG A 98 1.37 9.89 -19.07
N VAL A 99 2.08 10.48 -18.11
CA VAL A 99 3.23 11.35 -18.38
C VAL A 99 4.37 10.50 -18.91
N GLN A 100 4.90 10.87 -20.07
CA GLN A 100 6.06 10.21 -20.66
C GLN A 100 7.36 10.79 -20.10
N ASP A 101 8.47 10.04 -20.20
CA ASP A 101 9.79 10.47 -19.68
C ASP A 101 10.22 11.86 -20.17
N ASN A 102 9.86 12.23 -21.40
CA ASN A 102 10.17 13.54 -22.00
C ASN A 102 9.34 14.70 -21.42
N GLU A 103 8.24 14.41 -20.73
CA GLU A 103 7.33 15.38 -20.13
C GLU A 103 7.53 15.52 -18.61
N LEU A 104 8.38 14.67 -18.01
CA LEU A 104 8.74 14.75 -16.59
C LEU A 104 9.55 16.02 -16.31
N LYS A 105 9.27 16.65 -15.17
CA LYS A 105 10.06 17.81 -14.72
C LYS A 105 11.45 17.35 -14.30
N GLU A 106 12.42 18.26 -14.38
CA GLU A 106 13.80 17.98 -13.95
C GLU A 106 13.82 17.47 -12.49
N GLY A 107 14.30 16.24 -12.29
CA GLY A 107 14.34 15.55 -10.99
C GLY A 107 13.24 14.52 -10.73
N GLN A 108 12.24 14.38 -11.59
CA GLN A 108 11.23 13.31 -11.50
C GLN A 108 11.66 12.08 -12.31
N VAL A 109 11.42 10.89 -11.77
CA VAL A 109 11.85 9.60 -12.37
C VAL A 109 10.64 8.79 -12.87
N GLY A 110 9.43 9.25 -12.58
CA GLY A 110 8.18 8.58 -12.93
C GLY A 110 7.68 7.67 -11.81
N LEU A 111 6.36 7.48 -11.76
CA LEU A 111 5.70 6.79 -10.66
C LEU A 111 6.06 5.29 -10.58
N VAL A 112 6.13 4.60 -11.72
CA VAL A 112 6.39 3.15 -11.75
C VAL A 112 7.80 2.82 -11.21
N PRO A 113 8.89 3.48 -11.64
CA PRO A 113 10.22 3.28 -11.06
C PRO A 113 10.30 3.56 -9.56
N CYS A 114 9.69 4.65 -9.07
CA CYS A 114 9.70 4.99 -7.66
C CYS A 114 8.99 3.93 -6.80
N VAL A 115 7.80 3.49 -7.22
CA VAL A 115 7.08 2.41 -6.53
C VAL A 115 7.87 1.10 -6.58
N LYS A 116 8.54 0.81 -7.71
CA LYS A 116 9.41 -0.37 -7.86
C LYS A 116 10.53 -0.38 -6.81
N GLU A 117 11.22 0.74 -6.62
CA GLU A 117 12.31 0.86 -5.65
C GLU A 117 11.82 0.73 -4.19
N VAL A 118 10.66 1.31 -3.87
CA VAL A 118 10.05 1.16 -2.54
C VAL A 118 9.69 -0.30 -2.26
N LEU A 119 9.08 -0.99 -3.22
CA LEU A 119 8.75 -2.41 -3.10
C LEU A 119 10.01 -3.30 -3.02
N TRP A 120 11.06 -2.97 -3.76
CA TRP A 120 12.32 -3.72 -3.70
C TRP A 120 12.94 -3.62 -2.31
N THR A 121 13.02 -2.40 -1.78
CA THR A 121 13.64 -2.12 -0.48
C THR A 121 12.85 -2.73 0.68
N ASN A 122 11.52 -2.78 0.59
CA ASN A 122 10.65 -3.14 1.71
C ASN A 122 9.98 -4.52 1.60
N VAL A 123 10.01 -5.19 0.45
CA VAL A 123 9.33 -6.49 0.27
C VAL A 123 10.30 -7.54 -0.25
N PHE A 124 11.21 -7.16 -1.15
CA PHE A 124 12.10 -8.10 -1.84
C PHE A 124 13.58 -7.92 -1.53
N PHE A 125 13.94 -7.15 -0.49
CA PHE A 125 15.33 -6.85 -0.20
C PHE A 125 16.14 -8.12 0.02
N GLY A 126 17.17 -8.33 -0.81
CA GLY A 126 17.98 -9.54 -0.81
C GLY A 126 17.30 -10.80 -1.38
N ALA A 127 16.02 -10.76 -1.73
CA ALA A 127 15.26 -11.88 -2.28
C ALA A 127 15.26 -11.93 -3.81
N CYS A 128 15.29 -10.77 -4.50
CA CYS A 128 15.39 -10.72 -5.95
C CYS A 128 16.22 -9.53 -6.46
N ALA A 129 16.64 -9.61 -7.73
CA ALA A 129 17.25 -8.49 -8.44
C ALA A 129 16.25 -7.33 -8.63
N ARG A 130 16.76 -6.11 -8.82
CA ARG A 130 15.95 -4.89 -9.03
C ARG A 130 15.12 -4.91 -10.32
N ASP A 131 15.50 -5.74 -11.28
CA ASP A 131 14.82 -5.89 -12.57
C ASP A 131 13.99 -7.17 -12.66
N HIS A 132 13.68 -7.78 -11.51
CA HIS A 132 12.86 -8.98 -11.48
C HIS A 132 11.42 -8.68 -11.91
N GLN A 133 10.88 -9.50 -12.82
CA GLN A 133 9.55 -9.30 -13.41
C GLN A 133 8.43 -9.19 -12.35
N HIS A 134 8.41 -10.06 -11.33
CA HIS A 134 7.41 -9.99 -10.25
C HIS A 134 7.36 -8.64 -9.51
N LEU A 135 8.48 -7.92 -9.43
CA LEU A 135 8.53 -6.61 -8.79
C LEU A 135 7.82 -5.55 -9.65
N GLU A 136 8.02 -5.61 -10.96
CA GLU A 136 7.32 -4.77 -11.92
C GLU A 136 5.82 -5.08 -11.94
N GLU A 137 5.44 -6.37 -11.94
CA GLU A 137 4.04 -6.80 -11.86
C GLU A 137 3.36 -6.31 -10.57
N LEU A 138 4.08 -6.33 -9.43
CA LEU A 138 3.59 -5.80 -8.16
C LEU A 138 3.43 -4.28 -8.18
N ALA A 139 4.40 -3.56 -8.73
CA ALA A 139 4.31 -2.11 -8.87
C ALA A 139 3.12 -1.72 -9.76
N VAL A 140 2.98 -2.37 -10.91
CA VAL A 140 1.87 -2.13 -11.86
C VAL A 140 0.53 -2.47 -11.23
N TYR A 141 0.42 -3.60 -10.51
CA TYR A 141 -0.77 -3.94 -9.76
C TYR A 141 -1.14 -2.86 -8.76
N LEU A 142 -0.20 -2.45 -7.91
CA LEU A 142 -0.43 -1.48 -6.84
C LEU A 142 -0.93 -0.15 -7.41
N ILE A 143 -0.29 0.34 -8.47
CA ILE A 143 -0.66 1.58 -9.15
C ILE A 143 -2.06 1.46 -9.78
N ARG A 144 -2.38 0.33 -10.42
CA ARG A 144 -3.72 0.09 -10.99
C ARG A 144 -4.80 0.07 -9.91
N GLN A 145 -4.56 -0.59 -8.78
CA GLN A 145 -5.51 -0.60 -7.66
C GLN A 145 -5.70 0.82 -7.11
N ARG A 146 -4.62 1.58 -6.96
CA ARG A 146 -4.71 2.96 -6.48
C ARG A 146 -5.52 3.83 -7.43
N ILE A 147 -5.31 3.72 -8.74
CA ILE A 147 -6.12 4.43 -9.76
C ILE A 147 -7.60 4.02 -9.67
N ALA A 148 -7.89 2.72 -9.53
CA ALA A 148 -9.26 2.24 -9.42
C ALA A 148 -9.94 2.76 -8.14
N LEU A 149 -9.22 2.78 -7.02
CA LEU A 149 -9.70 3.33 -5.75
C LEU A 149 -9.88 4.84 -5.83
N GLU A 150 -8.95 5.58 -6.43
CA GLU A 150 -9.05 7.02 -6.69
C GLU A 150 -10.35 7.36 -7.43
N ALA A 151 -10.65 6.63 -8.50
CA ALA A 151 -11.86 6.80 -9.30
C ALA A 151 -13.16 6.38 -8.58
N LEU A 152 -13.06 5.57 -7.50
CA LEU A 152 -14.23 5.07 -6.78
C LEU A 152 -14.94 6.21 -6.01
N PRO A 153 -16.27 6.37 -6.16
CA PRO A 153 -17.04 7.31 -5.36
C PRO A 153 -16.96 6.98 -3.87
N ARG A 154 -16.91 8.03 -3.03
CA ARG A 154 -16.87 7.92 -1.56
C ARG A 154 -17.93 6.97 -0.99
N THR A 155 -19.18 7.10 -1.45
CA THR A 155 -20.30 6.28 -0.96
C THR A 155 -20.10 4.80 -1.25
N ALA A 156 -19.56 4.46 -2.43
CA ALA A 156 -19.22 3.09 -2.78
C ALA A 156 -18.06 2.57 -1.92
N PHE A 157 -17.02 3.38 -1.70
CA PHE A 157 -15.88 3.02 -0.86
C PHE A 157 -16.30 2.75 0.60
N LEU A 158 -17.03 3.67 1.23
CA LEU A 158 -17.45 3.54 2.64
C LEU A 158 -18.47 2.42 2.87
N THR A 159 -19.22 2.02 1.84
CA THR A 159 -20.14 0.88 1.91
C THR A 159 -19.47 -0.45 1.56
N GLY A 160 -18.15 -0.45 1.33
CA GLY A 160 -17.39 -1.66 0.99
C GLY A 160 -17.65 -2.18 -0.42
N ARG A 161 -18.28 -1.38 -1.30
CA ARG A 161 -18.53 -1.72 -2.71
C ARG A 161 -17.29 -1.43 -3.54
N MET A 162 -16.19 -2.11 -3.22
CA MET A 162 -14.94 -2.05 -3.95
C MET A 162 -14.56 -3.45 -4.45
N THR A 163 -13.85 -3.50 -5.57
CA THR A 163 -13.31 -4.73 -6.14
C THR A 163 -11.81 -4.58 -6.26
N TRP A 164 -11.10 -5.65 -5.95
CA TRP A 164 -9.67 -5.74 -6.20
C TRP A 164 -9.51 -6.36 -7.58
N ALA A 165 -8.76 -5.72 -8.47
CA ALA A 165 -8.33 -6.37 -9.70
C ALA A 165 -7.51 -7.63 -9.39
N ASP A 166 -7.52 -8.61 -10.30
CA ASP A 166 -6.70 -9.80 -10.15
C ASP A 166 -5.21 -9.45 -10.26
N PHE A 167 -4.39 -10.03 -9.37
CA PHE A 167 -2.94 -10.01 -9.54
C PHE A 167 -2.58 -10.93 -10.70
N PRO A 168 -1.84 -10.47 -11.73
CA PRO A 168 -1.48 -11.35 -12.84
C PRO A 168 -0.54 -12.45 -12.34
N LEU A 169 -1.08 -13.63 -12.08
CA LEU A 169 -0.30 -14.88 -12.00
C LEU A 169 -0.06 -15.35 -13.45
N LYS A 170 0.75 -14.64 -14.22
CA LYS A 170 1.19 -15.18 -15.51
C LYS A 170 2.33 -16.17 -15.26
N GLY A 171 1.96 -17.45 -15.12
CA GLY A 171 2.87 -18.59 -15.20
C GLY A 171 3.11 -19.29 -13.87
N GLN A 172 2.26 -20.27 -13.56
CA GLN A 172 2.75 -21.56 -13.08
C GLN A 172 2.95 -22.46 -14.29
#